data_AF-A0AAD7MPT6-F1
#
_entry.id   AF-A0AAD7MPT6-F1
#
_cell.length_a   1.000
_cell.length_b   1.000
_cell.length_c   1.000
_cell.angle_alpha   90.00
_cell.angle_beta   90.00
_cell.angle_gamma   90.00
#
_symmetry.space_group_name_H-M   'P 1'
#
loop_
_entity.id
_entity.type
_entity.pdbx_description
1 polymer ?
#
loop_
_entity_poly.entity_id
_entity_poly.type
_entity_poly.pdbx_seq_one_letter_code
_entity_poly.pdbx_strand_id
1 'polypeptide(L)' 'MHRNTLRNYLKMYGVYERYSNISDRDLDILTRQFKRLKPNSGLRYLIGFLRTHGVKIQ' A
#
# COMPACT_ATOMS: atom_id res chain seq x y z
N MET A 1 -20.02 16.31 7.36
CA MET A 1 -19.65 15.99 5.95
C MET A 1 -19.78 14.49 5.72
N HIS A 2 -20.45 14.08 4.65
CA HIS A 2 -20.59 12.65 4.31
C HIS A 2 -19.31 12.14 3.61
N ARG A 3 -18.88 10.90 3.90
CA ARG A 3 -17.64 10.30 3.36
C ARG A 3 -17.56 10.37 1.83
N ASN A 4 -18.69 10.22 1.15
CA ASN A 4 -18.74 10.30 -0.31
C ASN A 4 -18.52 11.73 -0.82
N THR A 5 -18.99 12.74 -0.08
CA THR A 5 -18.75 14.15 -0.40
C THR A 5 -17.26 14.47 -0.32
N LEU A 6 -16.57 14.04 0.75
CA LEU A 6 -15.12 14.22 0.90
C LEU A 6 -14.35 13.50 -0.22
N ARG A 7 -14.70 12.25 -0.53
CA ARG A 7 -14.05 11.47 -1.60
C ARG A 7 -14.23 12.12 -2.97
N ASN A 8 -15.40 12.71 -3.25
CA ASN A 8 -15.68 13.41 -4.50
C ASN A 8 -14.86 14.70 -4.61
N TYR A 9 -14.75 15.48 -3.54
CA TYR A 9 -13.89 16.67 -3.53
C TYR A 9 -12.41 16.31 -3.69
N LEU A 10 -11.92 15.30 -2.97
CA LEU A 10 -10.54 14.84 -3.09
C LEU A 10 -10.22 14.39 -4.53
N LYS A 11 -11.15 13.68 -5.19
CA LYS A 11 -11.03 13.38 -6.62
C LYS A 11 -11.04 14.63 -7.50
N MET A 12 -11.95 15.56 -7.26
CA MET A 12 -12.07 16.80 -8.03
C MET A 12 -10.77 17.63 -7.99
N TYR A 13 -10.10 17.66 -6.83
CA TYR A 13 -8.86 18.42 -6.62
C TYR A 13 -7.57 17.64 -6.91
N GLY A 14 -7.64 16.45 -7.53
CA GLY A 14 -6.42 15.71 -7.87
C GLY A 14 -5.80 14.91 -6.73
N VAL A 15 -6.40 14.94 -5.53
CA VAL A 15 -5.92 14.28 -4.32
C VAL A 15 -6.47 12.85 -4.30
N TYR A 16 -5.89 11.98 -5.12
CA TYR A 16 -6.26 10.57 -5.17
C TYR A 16 -5.35 9.71 -4.31
N GLU A 17 -5.92 8.64 -3.77
CA GLU A 17 -5.16 7.53 -3.24
C GLU A 17 -4.45 6.81 -4.41
N ARG A 18 -3.16 7.09 -4.64
CA ARG A 18 -2.38 6.48 -5.72
C ARG A 18 -1.68 5.21 -5.23
N TYR A 19 -1.77 4.14 -5.99
CA TYR A 19 -0.93 2.97 -5.83
C TYR A 19 0.45 3.23 -6.41
N SER A 20 1.46 2.60 -5.82
CA SER A 20 2.84 2.69 -6.31
C SER A 20 2.96 1.91 -7.61
N ASN A 21 3.63 2.50 -8.60
CA ASN A 21 4.02 1.79 -9.81
C ASN A 21 5.26 0.93 -9.51
N ILE A 22 5.04 -0.24 -8.93
CA ILE A 22 6.09 -1.20 -8.55
C ILE A 22 5.99 -2.44 -9.43
N SER A 23 7.14 -2.99 -9.84
CA SER A 23 7.15 -4.24 -10.59
C SER A 23 6.82 -5.43 -9.67
N ASP A 24 6.24 -6.49 -10.23
CA ASP A 24 5.98 -7.73 -9.49
C ASP A 24 7.27 -8.29 -8.88
N ARG A 25 8.40 -8.18 -9.60
CA ARG A 25 9.71 -8.63 -9.12
C ARG A 25 10.13 -7.89 -7.85
N ASP A 26 9.98 -6.57 -7.83
CA ASP A 26 10.37 -5.75 -6.67
C ASP A 26 9.44 -6.02 -5.48
N LEU A 27 8.14 -6.19 -5.75
CA LEU A 27 7.17 -6.59 -4.74
C LEU A 27 7.51 -7.96 -4.13
N ASP A 28 7.95 -8.91 -4.96
CA ASP A 28 8.33 -10.25 -4.53
C ASP A 28 9.59 -10.23 -3.65
N ILE A 29 10.57 -9.38 -3.99
CA ILE A 29 11.77 -9.14 -3.17
C ILE A 29 11.39 -8.60 -1.79
N LEU A 30 10.55 -7.55 -1.73
CA LEU A 30 10.09 -6.96 -0.47
C LEU A 30 9.30 -7.97 0.37
N THR A 31 8.44 -8.77 -0.27
CA THR A 31 7.64 -9.79 0.40
C THR A 31 8.52 -10.90 0.99
N ARG A 32 9.56 -11.34 0.25
CA ARG A 32 10.53 -12.33 0.74
C ARG A 32 11.36 -11.77 1.90
N GLN A 33 11.80 -10.53 1.83
CA GLN A 33 12.51 -9.87 2.93
C GLN A 33 11.63 -9.82 4.19
N PHE A 34 10.37 -9.39 4.05
CA PHE A 34 9.42 -9.39 5.15
C PHE A 34 9.23 -10.79 5.76
N LYS A 35 9.04 -11.81 4.92
CA LYS A 35 8.84 -13.19 5.39
C LYS A 35 10.07 -13.80 6.06
N ARG A 36 11.28 -13.41 5.67
CA ARG A 36 12.51 -13.80 6.40
C ARG A 36 12.56 -13.21 7.80
N LEU A 37 12.11 -11.96 7.96
CA LEU A 37 12.09 -11.27 9.26
C LEU A 37 10.92 -11.70 10.15
N LYS A 38 9.77 -12.00 9.54
CA LYS A 38 8.48 -12.22 10.21
C LYS A 38 7.69 -13.36 9.53
N PRO A 39 8.16 -14.62 9.60
CA PRO A 39 7.57 -15.73 8.84
C PRO A 39 6.10 -15.97 9.16
N ASN A 40 5.73 -15.87 10.45
CA ASN A 40 4.39 -16.13 10.97
C ASN A 40 3.44 -14.93 10.88
N SER A 41 3.93 -13.77 10.43
CA SER A 41 3.08 -12.58 10.31
C SER A 41 2.22 -12.63 9.06
N GLY A 42 0.94 -12.28 9.23
CA GLY A 42 -0.06 -12.28 8.15
C GLY A 42 0.00 -11.04 7.26
N LEU A 43 -0.91 -11.02 6.27
CA LEU A 43 -1.00 -10.00 5.22
C LEU A 43 -1.10 -8.56 5.75
N ARG A 44 -1.82 -8.35 6.87
CA ARG A 44 -1.97 -7.02 7.49
C ARG A 44 -0.62 -6.36 7.81
N TYR A 45 0.33 -7.15 8.31
CA TYR A 45 1.66 -6.67 8.67
C TYR A 45 2.57 -6.50 7.44
N LEU A 46 2.39 -7.33 6.42
CA LEU A 46 3.07 -7.14 5.13
C LEU A 46 2.65 -5.81 4.49
N ILE A 47 1.35 -5.50 4.46
CA ILE A 47 0.85 -4.21 3.93
C ILE A 47 1.42 -3.04 4.74
N GLY A 48 1.50 -3.17 6.07
CA GLY A 48 2.16 -2.17 6.92
C GLY A 48 3.63 -1.97 6.55
N PHE A 49 4.38 -3.06 6.40
CA PHE A 49 5.79 -3.05 5.99
C PHE A 49 5.98 -2.41 4.61
N LEU A 50 5.11 -2.70 3.64
CA LEU A 50 5.17 -2.06 2.32
C LEU A 50 4.94 -0.55 2.44
N ARG A 51 3.98 -0.12 3.26
CA ARG A 51 3.72 1.31 3.50
C ARG A 51 4.89 2.03 4.15
N THR A 52 5.63 1.39 5.07
CA THR A 52 6.84 2.01 5.65
C THR A 52 7.96 2.17 4.62
N HIS A 53 7.94 1.39 3.53
CA HIS A 53 8.85 1.52 2.39
C HIS A 53 8.30 2.45 1.30
N GLY A 54 7.22 3.20 1.56
CA GLY A 54 6.58 4.08 0.59
C GLY A 54 5.82 3.34 -0.53
N VAL A 55 5.63 2.03 -0.37
CA VAL A 55 4.93 1.19 -1.35
C VAL A 55 3.48 1.00 -0.94
N LYS A 56 2.57 1.34 -1.84
CA LYS A 56 1.14 1.14 -1.68
C LYS A 56 0.60 0.26 -2.79
N ILE A 57 0.08 -0.90 -2.42
CA ILE A 57 -0.48 -1.90 -3.34
C ILE A 57 -2.01 -1.96 -3.24
N GLN A 58 -2.68 -2.47 -4.30
CA GLN A 58 -4.14 -2.58 -4.42
C GLN A 58 -4.73 -3.77 -3.67
#